data_AF-A0A7W1ENM1-F1
#
_entry.id   AF-A0A7W1ENM1-F1
#
_cell.length_a   1.000
_cell.length_b   1.000
_cell.length_c   1.000
_cell.angle_alpha   90.00
_cell.angle_beta   90.00
_cell.angle_gamma   90.00
#
_symmetry.space_group_name_H-M   'P 1'
#
loop_
_entity.id
_entity.type
_entity.pdbx_description
1 polymer ?
#
loop_
_entity_poly.entity_id
_entity_poly.type
_entity_poly.pdbx_seq_one_letter_code
_entity_poly.pdbx_strand_id
1 'polypeptide(L)'
;MNCRDFRRKHDAYIDDTLCGNDLDGMSQHLRFCASCSSLDTRVRRALLLAHNIPSIRPSAAFHDRLVARLEAERRSMNEMRATSAREAESRWRPLSIGGYSVMAAGVLVAAGLASFVVHAASAKATALRLPPVVATRPESEPSPLATPTMVASMSAGMPVWPAVFVAQQAPWHFANTAAGR
;
A
#
# COMPACT_ATOMS: atom_id res chain seq x y z
N MET A 1 -18.53 -10.00 -18.34
CA MET A 1 -17.29 -9.20 -18.50
C MET A 1 -17.62 -7.70 -18.62
N ASN A 2 -16.77 -6.81 -18.09
CA ASN A 2 -16.89 -5.35 -18.25
C ASN A 2 -16.00 -4.81 -19.39
N CYS A 3 -16.20 -3.56 -19.82
CA CYS A 3 -15.47 -2.97 -20.94
C CYS A 3 -13.96 -2.84 -20.71
N ARG A 4 -13.52 -2.68 -19.46
CA ARG A 4 -12.10 -2.57 -19.12
C ARG A 4 -11.39 -3.91 -19.31
N ASP A 5 -12.01 -4.98 -18.84
CA ASP A 5 -11.51 -6.34 -19.02
C ASP A 5 -11.51 -6.73 -20.50
N PHE A 6 -12.55 -6.33 -21.26
CA PHE A 6 -12.58 -6.50 -22.71
C PHE A 6 -11.36 -5.87 -23.37
N ARG A 7 -11.10 -4.58 -23.09
CA ARG A 7 -9.97 -3.84 -23.69
C ARG A 7 -8.61 -4.44 -23.32
N ARG A 8 -8.47 -4.96 -22.11
CA ARG A 8 -7.22 -5.57 -21.65
C ARG A 8 -6.92 -6.90 -22.35
N LYS A 9 -7.95 -7.65 -22.75
CA LYS A 9 -7.83 -8.96 -23.40
C LYS A 9 -8.04 -8.91 -24.92
N HIS A 10 -8.23 -7.72 -25.50
CA HIS A 10 -8.68 -7.58 -26.89
C HIS A 10 -7.61 -7.99 -27.90
N ASP A 11 -6.34 -7.73 -27.61
CA ASP A 11 -5.21 -8.22 -28.40
C ASP A 11 -5.19 -9.76 -28.47
N ALA A 12 -5.23 -10.42 -27.32
CA ALA A 12 -5.28 -11.88 -27.24
C ALA A 12 -6.53 -12.48 -27.90
N TYR A 13 -7.65 -11.77 -27.86
CA TYR A 13 -8.89 -12.14 -28.57
C TYR A 13 -8.76 -12.06 -30.08
N ILE A 14 -8.05 -11.06 -30.60
CA ILE A 14 -7.82 -10.88 -32.04
C ILE A 14 -6.84 -11.93 -32.56
N ASP A 15 -5.81 -12.25 -31.77
CA ASP A 15 -4.78 -13.22 -32.11
C ASP A 15 -5.20 -14.69 -31.84
N ASP A 16 -6.43 -14.92 -31.37
CA ASP A 16 -6.99 -16.24 -31.04
C ASP A 16 -6.16 -17.02 -30.00
N THR A 17 -5.61 -16.32 -29.01
CA THR A 17 -4.76 -16.90 -27.96
C THR A 17 -5.44 -17.00 -26.59
N LEU A 18 -6.72 -16.62 -26.49
CA LEU A 18 -7.50 -16.70 -25.26
C LEU A 18 -7.99 -18.12 -24.95
N CYS A 19 -8.16 -18.42 -23.66
CA CYS A 19 -8.81 -19.66 -23.24
C CYS A 19 -10.32 -19.63 -23.52
N GLY A 20 -10.95 -20.80 -23.68
CA GLY A 20 -12.36 -20.91 -24.10
C GLY A 20 -13.36 -20.10 -23.27
N ASN A 21 -13.24 -20.12 -21.94
CA ASN A 21 -14.14 -19.34 -21.06
C ASN A 21 -14.02 -17.83 -21.29
N ASP A 22 -12.81 -17.35 -21.60
CA ASP A 22 -12.59 -15.94 -21.91
C ASP A 22 -13.11 -15.58 -23.30
N LEU A 23 -12.93 -16.45 -24.30
CA LEU A 23 -13.49 -16.28 -25.64
C LEU A 23 -15.02 -16.13 -25.62
N ASP A 24 -15.71 -16.98 -24.85
CA ASP A 24 -17.16 -16.91 -24.69
C ASP A 24 -17.57 -15.59 -24.01
N GLY A 25 -16.88 -15.21 -22.94
CA GLY A 25 -17.09 -13.92 -22.28
C GLY A 25 -16.90 -12.73 -23.23
N MET A 26 -15.89 -12.78 -24.11
CA MET A 26 -15.61 -11.76 -25.12
C MET A 26 -16.69 -11.68 -26.20
N SER A 27 -17.09 -12.83 -26.74
CA SER A 27 -18.15 -12.91 -27.75
C SER A 27 -19.48 -12.40 -27.21
N GLN A 28 -19.83 -12.76 -25.97
CA GLN A 28 -21.04 -12.28 -25.31
C GLN A 28 -21.00 -10.76 -25.13
N HIS A 29 -19.88 -10.21 -24.66
CA HIS A 29 -19.75 -8.76 -24.45
C HIS A 29 -19.88 -7.96 -25.75
N LEU A 30 -19.33 -8.45 -26.87
CA LEU A 30 -19.47 -7.82 -28.19
C LEU A 30 -20.92 -7.72 -28.66
N ARG A 31 -21.77 -8.70 -28.31
CA ARG A 31 -23.19 -8.70 -28.68
C ARG A 31 -23.98 -7.63 -27.94
N PHE A 32 -23.62 -7.35 -26.68
CA PHE A 32 -24.40 -6.45 -25.82
C PHE A 32 -23.79 -5.05 -25.67
N CYS A 33 -22.52 -4.84 -26.01
CA CYS A 33 -21.84 -3.56 -25.85
C CYS A 33 -21.48 -2.92 -27.19
N ALA A 34 -22.26 -1.92 -27.61
CA ALA A 34 -22.06 -1.20 -28.87
C ALA A 34 -20.70 -0.48 -28.97
N SER A 35 -20.16 0.03 -27.85
CA SER A 35 -18.86 0.70 -27.86
C SER A 35 -17.72 -0.28 -28.13
N CYS A 36 -17.73 -1.44 -27.48
CA CYS A 36 -16.72 -2.48 -27.68
C CYS A 36 -16.84 -3.15 -29.06
N SER A 37 -18.05 -3.33 -29.60
CA SER A 37 -18.23 -3.84 -30.97
C SER A 37 -17.72 -2.88 -32.05
N SER A 38 -17.90 -1.57 -31.84
CA SER A 38 -17.36 -0.55 -32.72
C SER A 38 -15.82 -0.53 -32.71
N LEU A 39 -15.22 -0.75 -31.53
CA LEU A 39 -13.77 -0.87 -31.37
C LEU A 39 -13.25 -2.11 -32.12
N ASP A 40 -13.86 -3.28 -31.89
CA ASP A 40 -13.46 -4.52 -32.55
C ASP A 40 -13.54 -4.41 -34.07
N THR A 41 -14.65 -3.87 -34.59
CA THR A 41 -14.83 -3.63 -36.03
C THR A 41 -13.74 -2.70 -36.58
N ARG A 42 -13.39 -1.63 -35.87
CA ARG A 42 -12.35 -0.69 -36.29
C ARG A 42 -10.97 -1.36 -36.34
N VAL A 43 -10.62 -2.13 -35.32
CA VAL A 43 -9.34 -2.84 -35.24
C VAL A 43 -9.25 -3.89 -36.34
N ARG A 44 -10.28 -4.73 -36.53
CA ARG A 44 -10.29 -5.74 -37.59
C ARG A 44 -10.17 -5.12 -38.99
N ARG A 45 -10.84 -3.98 -39.24
CA ARG A 45 -10.68 -3.24 -40.51
C ARG A 45 -9.25 -2.71 -40.69
N ALA A 46 -8.65 -2.15 -39.63
CA ALA A 46 -7.28 -1.67 -39.70
C ALA A 46 -6.29 -2.80 -39.98
N LEU A 47 -6.49 -3.97 -39.37
CA LEU A 47 -5.67 -5.16 -39.63
C LEU A 47 -5.83 -5.67 -41.06
N LEU A 48 -7.05 -5.69 -41.59
CA LEU A 48 -7.27 -6.03 -43.00
C LEU A 48 -6.49 -5.08 -43.93
N LEU A 49 -6.50 -3.77 -43.65
CA LEU A 49 -5.69 -2.83 -44.43
C LEU A 49 -4.20 -3.14 -44.30
N ALA A 50 -3.70 -3.33 -43.08
CA ALA A 50 -2.30 -3.63 -42.82
C ALA A 50 -1.82 -4.92 -43.51
N HIS A 51 -2.65 -5.96 -43.53
CA HIS A 51 -2.35 -7.24 -44.19
C HIS A 51 -2.39 -7.16 -45.71
N ASN A 52 -3.09 -6.18 -46.27
CA ASN A 52 -3.20 -5.97 -47.72
C ASN A 52 -2.22 -4.90 -48.24
N ILE A 53 -1.25 -4.45 -47.43
CA ILE A 53 -0.20 -3.55 -47.89
C ILE A 53 0.76 -4.34 -48.81
N PRO A 54 1.12 -3.80 -49.99
CA PRO A 54 2.06 -4.47 -50.88
C PRO A 54 3.41 -4.64 -50.19
N SER A 55 4.01 -5.82 -50.35
CA SER A 55 5.34 -6.09 -49.82
C SER A 55 6.37 -5.18 -50.48
N ILE A 56 7.05 -4.37 -49.68
CA ILE A 56 8.16 -3.55 -50.15
C ILE A 56 9.42 -4.42 -50.14
N ARG A 57 10.15 -4.46 -51.26
CA ARG A 57 11.45 -5.12 -51.32
C ARG A 57 12.50 -4.22 -50.66
N PRO A 58 13.11 -4.61 -49.52
CA PRO A 58 14.16 -3.82 -48.90
C PRO A 58 15.43 -3.84 -49.77
N SER A 59 16.31 -2.86 -49.57
CA SER A 59 17.63 -2.84 -50.24
C SER A 59 18.46 -4.07 -49.83
N ALA A 60 19.35 -4.56 -50.70
CA ALA A 60 20.13 -5.78 -50.45
C ALA A 60 20.87 -5.79 -49.08
N ALA A 61 21.46 -4.66 -48.68
CA ALA A 61 22.19 -4.53 -47.41
C ALA A 61 21.29 -4.14 -46.20
N PHE A 62 19.97 -4.15 -46.35
CA PHE A 62 19.06 -3.70 -45.28
C PHE A 62 19.13 -4.61 -44.05
N HIS A 63 19.13 -5.94 -44.27
CA HIS A 63 19.14 -6.90 -43.18
C HIS A 63 20.41 -6.77 -42.35
N ASP A 64 21.57 -6.67 -43.00
CA ASP A 64 22.86 -6.51 -42.33
C ASP A 64 22.90 -5.21 -41.49
N ARG A 65 22.42 -4.10 -42.05
CA ARG A 65 22.32 -2.83 -41.31
C ARG A 65 21.36 -2.92 -40.12
N LEU A 66 20.24 -3.62 -40.28
CA LEU A 66 19.25 -3.81 -39.22
C LEU A 66 19.84 -4.63 -38.07
N VAL A 67 20.48 -5.76 -38.38
CA VAL A 67 21.12 -6.63 -37.38
C VAL A 67 22.20 -5.86 -36.64
N ALA A 68 23.11 -5.18 -37.36
CA ALA A 68 24.17 -4.38 -36.76
C ALA A 68 23.61 -3.28 -35.83
N ARG A 69 22.50 -2.63 -36.23
CA ARG A 69 21.86 -1.61 -35.39
C ARG A 69 21.22 -2.21 -34.14
N LEU A 70 20.52 -3.33 -34.27
CA LEU A 70 19.90 -4.02 -33.13
C LEU A 70 20.94 -4.51 -32.12
N GLU A 71 22.08 -5.00 -32.58
CA GLU A 71 23.19 -5.38 -31.71
C GLU A 71 23.83 -4.19 -31.00
N ALA A 72 23.96 -3.04 -31.68
CA ALA A 72 24.43 -1.81 -31.06
C ALA A 72 23.47 -1.33 -29.95
N GLU A 73 22.16 -1.35 -30.19
CA GLU A 73 21.14 -0.98 -29.19
C GLU A 73 21.10 -1.96 -28.02
N ARG A 74 21.25 -3.27 -28.26
CA ARG A 74 21.33 -4.25 -27.16
C ARG A 74 22.56 -3.99 -26.29
N ARG A 75 23.70 -3.66 -26.90
CA ARG A 75 24.93 -3.30 -26.16
C ARG A 75 24.72 -2.03 -25.33
N SER A 76 24.17 -0.97 -25.92
CA SER A 76 23.92 0.28 -25.20
C SER A 76 22.97 0.08 -24.00
N MET A 77 21.89 -0.70 -24.19
CA MET A 77 20.97 -1.02 -23.09
C MET A 77 21.65 -1.85 -21.99
N ASN A 78 22.49 -2.81 -22.36
CA ASN A 78 23.23 -3.60 -21.38
C ASN A 78 24.25 -2.76 -20.62
N GLU A 79 24.91 -1.81 -21.27
CA GLU A 79 25.83 -0.86 -20.64
C GLU A 79 25.09 0.05 -19.65
N MET A 80 23.95 0.64 -20.05
CA MET A 80 23.09 1.42 -19.15
C MET A 80 22.59 0.59 -17.96
N ARG A 81 22.25 -0.69 -18.19
CA ARG A 81 21.85 -1.59 -17.11
C ARG A 81 23.03 -1.91 -16.19
N ALA A 82 24.23 -2.11 -16.72
CA ALA A 82 25.43 -2.38 -15.95
C ALA A 82 25.87 -1.17 -15.12
N THR A 83 25.76 0.05 -15.64
CA THR A 83 26.05 1.28 -14.86
C THR A 83 25.02 1.46 -13.75
N SER A 84 23.72 1.30 -14.05
CA SER A 84 22.68 1.40 -13.01
C SER A 84 22.81 0.32 -11.93
N ALA A 85 23.22 -0.90 -12.30
CA ALA A 85 23.52 -1.97 -11.36
C ALA A 85 24.74 -1.64 -10.48
N ARG A 86 25.81 -1.06 -11.04
CA ARG A 86 26.99 -0.62 -10.29
C ARG A 86 26.69 0.53 -9.34
N GLU A 87 25.81 1.46 -9.73
CA GLU A 87 25.33 2.55 -8.87
C GLU A 87 24.42 2.05 -7.75
N ALA A 88 23.57 1.06 -8.04
CA ALA A 88 22.80 0.38 -7.00
C ALA A 88 23.74 -0.37 -6.05
N GLU A 89 24.71 -1.13 -6.56
CA GLU A 89 25.67 -1.86 -5.74
C GLU A 89 26.54 -0.93 -4.89
N SER A 90 26.90 0.27 -5.38
CA SER A 90 27.63 1.27 -4.58
C SER A 90 26.76 1.93 -3.51
N ARG A 91 25.46 2.13 -3.78
CA ARG A 91 24.49 2.63 -2.80
C ARG A 91 24.18 1.62 -1.69
N TRP A 92 24.30 0.33 -1.99
CA TRP A 92 24.08 -0.78 -1.04
C TRP A 92 25.36 -1.47 -0.58
N ARG A 93 26.54 -0.92 -0.91
CA ARG A 93 27.80 -1.42 -0.35
C ARG A 93 27.69 -1.33 1.17
N PRO A 94 27.69 -2.46 1.90
CA PRO A 94 27.71 -2.41 3.34
C PRO A 94 28.93 -1.58 3.73
N LEU A 95 28.70 -0.59 4.59
CA LEU A 95 29.74 0.25 5.15
C LEU A 95 30.92 -0.67 5.50
N SER A 96 32.13 -0.34 5.02
CA SER A 96 33.29 -1.24 5.16
C SER A 96 33.44 -1.74 6.61
N ILE A 97 34.14 -2.85 6.84
CA ILE A 97 34.38 -3.38 8.19
C ILE A 97 34.86 -2.29 9.18
N GLY A 98 35.62 -1.30 8.69
CA GLY A 98 36.01 -0.11 9.46
C GLY A 98 34.89 0.88 9.81
N GLY A 99 33.83 0.97 9.01
CA GLY A 99 32.65 1.77 9.34
C GLY A 99 31.81 1.17 10.46
N TYR A 100 31.70 -0.16 10.52
CA TYR A 100 31.04 -0.84 11.63
C TYR A 100 31.79 -0.65 12.95
N SER A 101 33.13 -0.66 12.94
CA SER A 101 33.93 -0.46 14.16
C SER A 101 33.78 0.97 14.71
N VAL A 102 33.71 1.99 13.86
CA VAL A 102 33.46 3.39 14.28
C VAL A 102 32.08 3.53 14.94
N MET A 103 31.04 2.93 14.36
CA MET A 103 29.69 2.97 14.95
C MET A 103 29.63 2.23 16.29
N ALA A 104 30.24 1.04 16.38
CA ALA A 104 30.28 0.26 17.62
C ALA A 104 31.03 1.01 18.74
N ALA A 105 32.17 1.64 18.41
CA ALA A 105 32.91 2.47 19.36
C ALA A 105 32.07 3.67 19.84
N GLY A 106 31.36 4.35 18.94
CA GLY A 106 30.48 5.47 19.28
C GLY A 106 29.36 5.07 20.24
N VAL A 107 28.69 3.94 19.99
CA VAL A 107 27.62 3.42 20.85
C VAL A 107 28.15 3.07 22.25
N LEU A 108 29.31 2.41 22.33
CA LEU A 108 29.93 2.07 23.60
C LEU A 108 30.30 3.30 24.43
N VAL A 109 30.84 4.35 23.80
CA VAL A 109 31.16 5.61 24.46
C VAL A 109 29.89 6.30 24.98
N ALA A 110 28.83 6.38 24.16
CA ALA A 110 27.57 6.99 24.58
C ALA A 110 26.90 6.24 25.73
N ALA A 111 26.88 4.90 25.68
CA ALA A 111 26.32 4.06 26.74
C ALA A 111 27.15 4.18 28.04
N GLY A 112 28.48 4.22 27.93
CA GLY A 112 29.37 4.44 29.08
C GLY A 112 29.11 5.78 29.76
N LEU A 113 28.98 6.85 28.98
CA LEU A 113 28.67 8.19 29.48
C LEU A 113 27.29 8.23 30.17
N ALA A 114 26.26 7.62 29.57
CA ALA A 114 24.93 7.55 30.16
C ALA A 114 24.92 6.77 31.49
N SER A 115 25.60 5.62 31.53
CA SER A 115 25.70 4.78 32.73
C SER A 115 26.42 5.51 33.87
N PHE A 116 27.48 6.24 33.54
CA PHE A 116 28.23 7.04 34.52
C PHE A 116 27.34 8.12 35.17
N VAL A 117 26.54 8.84 34.38
CA VAL A 117 25.62 9.87 34.90
C VAL A 117 24.59 9.27 35.85
N VAL A 118 24.01 8.12 35.51
CA VAL A 118 23.01 7.44 36.35
C VAL A 118 23.62 6.99 37.68
N HIS A 119 24.81 6.38 37.66
CA HIS A 119 25.48 5.92 38.88
C HIS A 119 25.90 7.10 39.78
N ALA A 120 26.41 8.18 39.19
CA ALA A 120 26.78 9.39 39.93
C ALA A 120 25.56 10.06 40.59
N ALA A 121 24.40 10.05 39.92
CA ALA A 121 23.16 10.58 40.48
C ALA A 121 22.61 9.68 41.61
N SER A 122 22.69 8.36 41.45
CA SER A 122 22.19 7.40 42.45
C SER A 122 22.98 7.44 43.76
N ALA A 123 24.28 7.74 43.72
CA ALA A 123 25.11 7.82 44.93
C ALA A 123 24.72 8.98 45.88
N LYS A 124 23.91 9.95 45.43
CA LYS A 124 23.46 11.10 46.24
C LYS A 124 22.03 10.98 46.79
N ALA A 125 21.31 9.90 46.50
CA ALA A 125 19.92 9.74 46.93
C ALA A 125 19.82 9.18 48.37
N THR A 126 20.23 9.95 49.37
CA THR A 126 19.94 9.64 50.77
C THR A 126 18.49 9.99 51.05
N ALA A 127 17.61 8.97 51.04
CA ALA A 127 16.17 9.14 51.22
C ALA A 127 15.84 9.66 52.64
N LEU A 128 15.31 10.89 52.73
CA LEU A 128 14.66 11.40 53.94
C LEU A 128 13.41 10.56 54.23
N ARG A 129 13.42 9.84 55.36
CA ARG A 129 12.31 9.01 55.82
C ARG A 129 11.42 9.82 56.77
N LEU A 130 10.21 10.18 56.33
CA LEU A 130 9.20 10.79 57.20
C LEU A 130 8.24 9.71 57.73
N PRO A 131 7.80 9.79 59.01
CA PRO A 131 6.94 8.79 59.61
C PRO A 131 5.49 8.83 59.07
N PRO A 132 4.82 7.68 58.93
CA PRO A 132 3.50 7.59 58.29
C PRO A 132 2.37 8.10 59.19
N VAL A 133 1.50 8.95 58.64
CA VAL A 133 0.23 9.39 59.26
C VAL A 133 -0.90 8.50 58.75
N VAL A 134 -1.67 7.88 59.65
CA VAL A 134 -2.82 7.02 59.33
C VAL A 134 -4.11 7.86 59.39
N ALA A 135 -4.80 8.02 58.26
CA ALA A 135 -6.12 8.65 58.22
C ALA A 135 -7.22 7.59 58.34
N THR A 136 -8.04 7.67 59.38
CA THR A 136 -9.25 6.84 59.54
C THR A 136 -10.41 7.40 58.70
N ARG A 137 -11.18 6.51 58.08
CA ARG A 137 -12.22 6.77 57.06
C ARG A 137 -13.52 7.31 57.70
N PRO A 138 -14.15 8.39 57.19
CA PRO A 138 -15.43 8.86 57.72
C PRO A 138 -16.65 8.05 57.21
N GLU A 139 -17.68 7.99 58.05
CA GLU A 139 -19.00 7.36 57.86
C GLU A 139 -19.77 7.94 56.66
N SER A 140 -20.53 7.09 55.94
CA SER A 140 -21.25 7.45 54.72
C SER A 140 -22.66 7.97 55.01
N GLU A 141 -22.94 9.25 54.73
CA GLU A 141 -24.32 9.75 54.68
C GLU A 141 -25.04 9.35 53.38
N PRO A 142 -26.35 9.02 53.43
CA PRO A 142 -27.15 8.82 52.23
C PRO A 142 -27.70 10.17 51.74
N SER A 143 -27.56 10.46 50.43
CA SER A 143 -28.18 11.64 49.81
C SER A 143 -29.16 11.29 48.69
N PRO A 144 -30.23 12.10 48.53
CA PRO A 144 -31.47 11.74 47.86
C PRO A 144 -31.47 12.07 46.35
N LEU A 145 -32.41 11.46 45.64
CA LEU A 145 -32.79 11.73 44.24
C LEU A 145 -32.90 13.24 43.92
N ALA A 146 -32.23 13.71 42.85
CA ALA A 146 -32.81 14.59 41.81
C ALA A 146 -31.76 15.08 40.76
N THR A 147 -32.13 14.89 39.48
CA THR A 147 -31.85 15.69 38.26
C THR A 147 -30.41 15.91 37.73
N PRO A 148 -30.12 15.49 36.47
CA PRO A 148 -28.95 15.98 35.72
C PRO A 148 -29.30 17.30 35.01
N THR A 149 -28.73 18.40 35.49
CA THR A 149 -28.71 19.67 34.75
C THR A 149 -27.29 20.21 34.77
N MET A 150 -26.57 20.04 33.65
CA MET A 150 -25.88 21.12 32.94
C MET A 150 -24.85 20.54 31.95
N VAL A 151 -25.24 20.59 30.69
CA VAL A 151 -24.35 20.73 29.53
C VAL A 151 -23.91 22.20 29.50
N ALA A 152 -22.60 22.49 29.46
CA ALA A 152 -22.06 23.69 28.83
C ALA A 152 -20.51 23.68 28.77
N SER A 153 -19.93 23.33 27.62
CA SER A 153 -18.88 24.13 26.95
C SER A 153 -18.35 23.45 25.67
N MET A 154 -18.87 23.91 24.52
CA MET A 154 -18.26 24.12 23.17
C MET A 154 -17.50 22.96 22.47
N SER A 155 -17.47 22.81 21.13
CA SER A 155 -17.62 23.78 20.04
C SER A 155 -18.25 23.15 18.78
N ALA A 156 -18.85 24.02 17.97
CA ALA A 156 -19.57 23.71 16.74
C ALA A 156 -18.67 23.10 15.65
N GLY A 157 -19.05 21.91 15.16
CA GLY A 157 -18.42 21.26 14.01
C GLY A 157 -19.12 19.96 13.62
N MET A 158 -20.29 20.09 12.97
CA MET A 158 -21.07 19.04 12.26
C MET A 158 -21.80 17.95 13.10
N PRO A 159 -23.12 17.75 12.93
CA PRO A 159 -23.90 16.78 13.70
C PRO A 159 -23.85 15.39 13.04
N VAL A 160 -22.82 14.60 13.33
CA VAL A 160 -22.78 13.16 12.91
C VAL A 160 -23.14 12.23 14.08
N TRP A 161 -23.11 12.72 15.31
CA TRP A 161 -23.13 11.88 16.50
C TRP A 161 -24.45 11.19 16.90
N PRO A 162 -25.67 11.70 16.58
CA PRO A 162 -26.89 10.97 16.93
C PRO A 162 -27.07 9.66 16.15
N ALA A 163 -26.62 9.59 14.89
CA ALA A 163 -26.79 8.40 14.05
C ALA A 163 -25.81 7.27 14.40
N VAL A 164 -24.59 7.61 14.85
CA VAL A 164 -23.59 6.61 15.25
C VAL A 164 -23.97 5.94 16.57
N PHE A 165 -24.57 6.69 17.51
CA PHE A 165 -24.98 6.14 18.81
C PHE A 165 -26.17 5.17 18.69
N VAL A 166 -27.10 5.43 17.77
CA VAL A 166 -28.26 4.54 17.52
C VAL A 166 -27.85 3.27 16.75
N ALA A 167 -26.86 3.36 15.85
CA ALA A 167 -26.37 2.18 15.10
C ALA A 167 -25.60 1.17 15.96
N GLN A 168 -24.94 1.60 17.05
CA GLN A 168 -24.18 0.70 17.93
C GLN A 168 -25.04 -0.10 18.92
N GLN A 169 -26.30 0.30 19.17
CA GLN A 169 -27.20 -0.42 20.07
C GLN A 169 -27.98 -1.57 19.38
N ALA A 170 -27.95 -1.65 18.05
CA ALA A 170 -28.71 -2.65 17.30
C ALA A 170 -28.22 -4.13 17.41
N PRO A 171 -26.94 -4.47 17.65
CA PRO A 171 -26.53 -5.88 17.64
C PRO A 171 -26.94 -6.66 18.90
N TRP A 172 -27.28 -5.99 20.02
CA TRP A 172 -27.50 -6.67 21.30
C TRP A 172 -28.95 -7.13 21.55
N HIS A 173 -29.92 -6.70 20.74
CA HIS A 173 -31.33 -7.06 20.93
C HIS A 173 -31.86 -8.22 20.08
N PHE A 174 -31.03 -8.80 19.18
CA PHE A 174 -31.42 -9.99 18.41
C PHE A 174 -30.80 -11.31 18.91
N ALA A 175 -29.89 -11.27 19.89
CA ALA A 175 -29.29 -12.47 20.48
C ALA A 175 -30.07 -13.05 21.67
N ASN A 176 -31.05 -12.30 22.23
CA ASN A 176 -31.72 -12.69 23.48
C ASN A 176 -33.16 -13.22 23.31
N THR A 177 -33.63 -13.46 22.08
CA THR A 177 -34.97 -14.02 21.82
C THR A 177 -34.96 -15.44 21.22
N ALA A 178 -33.78 -16.07 21.05
CA ALA A 178 -33.66 -17.42 20.47
C ALA A 178 -33.23 -18.51 21.47
N ALA A 179 -33.03 -18.20 22.76
CA ALA A 179 -32.57 -19.16 23.78
C ALA A 179 -33.52 -19.23 25.00
N GLY A 180 -34.79 -19.50 24.74
CA GLY A 180 -35.80 -19.60 25.81
C GLY A 180 -37.11 -20.22 25.33
N ARG A 181 -37.07 -21.48 24.92
CA ARG A 181 -38.21 -22.41 24.99
C ARG A 181 -37.71 -23.81 25.27
#